data_AF-A0AAU7TQG0-F1
#
_entry.id   AF-A0AAU7TQG0-F1
#
_cell.length_a   1.000
_cell.length_b   1.000
_cell.length_c   1.000
_cell.angle_alpha   90.00
_cell.angle_beta   90.00
_cell.angle_gamma   90.00
#
_symmetry.space_group_name_H-M   'P 1'
#
loop_
_entity.id
_entity.type
_entity.pdbx_description
1 polymer ?
#
loop_
_entity_poly.entity_id
_entity_poly.type
_entity_poly.pdbx_seq_one_letter_code
_entity_poly.pdbx_strand_id
1 'polypeptide(L)'
;MQSVEYPGRGLAIGRDVDGVPFFAYWLTGRSPASQSRELVVREREVVVQDVSGAATDDLRHYVAATRGDDWVIVGNGTQVGELTAARAQQPDLQLAMRQLTYEPDPPIRTPRITAGATITGAELTDVVIGSARAYDGTPDLTVHPSLYAARIAPGSALTTTTYAGTTQEVITNGRPEVITVESSWSAIADALWQSLRPELRVAAIAVRLDVPAFTETVLHTRT
;
A
#
# COMPACT_ATOMS: atom_id res chain seq x y z
N MET A 1 -1.85 2.35 -15.83
CA MET A 1 -1.69 3.42 -14.81
C MET A 1 -1.32 4.70 -15.55
N GLN A 2 -2.08 5.79 -15.43
CA GLN A 2 -1.58 7.09 -15.89
C GLN A 2 -0.29 7.39 -15.12
N SER A 3 0.75 7.84 -15.81
CA SER A 3 2.03 8.18 -15.19
C SER A 3 1.85 9.41 -14.31
N VAL A 4 1.73 9.19 -13.00
CA VAL A 4 1.77 10.25 -11.99
C VAL A 4 3.23 10.54 -11.68
N GLU A 5 3.58 11.81 -11.70
CA GLU A 5 4.96 12.26 -11.49
C GLU A 5 5.51 11.84 -10.12
N TYR A 6 4.75 12.10 -9.05
CA TYR A 6 5.12 11.77 -7.68
C TYR A 6 3.95 11.11 -6.95
N PRO A 7 3.84 9.76 -6.99
CA PRO A 7 2.73 9.05 -6.36
C PRO A 7 2.87 8.95 -4.83
N GLY A 8 4.05 9.25 -4.28
CA GLY A 8 4.34 9.03 -2.86
C GLY A 8 4.43 7.53 -2.55
N ARG A 9 3.54 7.04 -1.69
CA ARG A 9 3.37 5.60 -1.44
C ARG A 9 2.17 5.11 -2.23
N GLY A 10 2.22 3.87 -2.68
CA GLY A 10 1.06 3.24 -3.28
C GLY A 10 1.01 1.76 -3.01
N LEU A 11 -0.19 1.22 -3.17
CA LEU A 11 -0.46 -0.19 -2.97
C LEU A 11 -1.45 -0.68 -4.02
N ALA A 12 -1.35 -1.96 -4.33
CA ALA A 12 -2.34 -2.68 -5.12
C ALA A 12 -2.60 -4.05 -4.49
N ILE A 13 -3.83 -4.53 -4.61
CA ILE A 13 -4.21 -5.89 -4.21
C ILE A 13 -5.11 -6.49 -5.28
N GLY A 14 -4.81 -7.71 -5.71
CA GLY A 14 -5.57 -8.33 -6.79
C GLY A 14 -5.03 -9.67 -7.24
N ARG A 15 -5.36 -10.05 -8.47
CA ARG A 15 -4.94 -11.29 -9.10
C ARG A 15 -4.31 -10.98 -10.44
N ASP A 16 -3.16 -11.60 -10.72
CA ASP A 16 -2.46 -11.45 -11.99
C ASP A 16 -3.21 -12.14 -13.14
N VAL A 17 -2.66 -12.10 -14.35
CA VAL A 17 -3.26 -12.74 -15.54
C VAL A 17 -3.43 -14.25 -15.42
N ASP A 18 -2.59 -14.90 -14.63
CA ASP A 18 -2.60 -16.34 -14.38
C ASP A 18 -3.50 -16.71 -13.17
N GLY A 19 -4.12 -15.71 -12.53
CA GLY A 19 -5.01 -15.87 -11.39
C GLY A 19 -4.30 -15.98 -10.05
N VAL A 20 -2.98 -15.73 -9.98
CA VAL A 20 -2.18 -15.72 -8.75
C VAL A 20 -2.55 -14.49 -7.92
N PRO A 21 -3.00 -14.66 -6.66
CA PRO A 21 -3.32 -13.54 -5.80
C PRO A 21 -2.06 -12.87 -5.28
N PHE A 22 -2.05 -11.53 -5.27
CA PHE A 22 -0.90 -10.75 -4.84
C PHE A 22 -1.32 -9.45 -4.16
N PHE A 23 -0.38 -8.89 -3.39
CA PHE A 23 -0.33 -7.45 -3.17
C PHE A 23 0.97 -6.88 -3.70
N ALA A 24 0.94 -5.60 -4.08
CA ALA A 24 2.12 -4.83 -4.38
C ALA A 24 2.14 -3.58 -3.51
N TYR A 25 3.33 -3.13 -3.15
CA TYR A 25 3.56 -1.92 -2.37
C TYR A 25 4.78 -1.18 -2.92
N TRP A 26 4.74 0.14 -2.96
CA TRP A 26 5.88 0.93 -3.41
C TRP A 26 5.98 2.25 -2.66
N LEU A 27 7.21 2.74 -2.58
CA LEU A 27 7.56 4.00 -1.94
C LEU A 27 8.46 4.81 -2.87
N THR A 28 8.09 6.08 -3.01
CA THR A 28 8.90 7.11 -3.65
C THR A 28 9.27 8.21 -2.65
N GLY A 29 10.38 8.90 -2.91
CA GLY A 29 10.92 9.93 -2.03
C GLY A 29 11.48 11.11 -2.83
N ARG A 30 11.11 12.32 -2.43
CA ARG A 30 11.58 13.59 -3.05
C ARG A 30 12.66 14.31 -2.24
N SER A 31 12.89 13.89 -0.99
CA SER A 31 13.92 14.42 -0.09
C SER A 31 14.87 13.30 0.36
N PRO A 32 16.11 13.63 0.78
CA PRO A 32 17.05 12.64 1.30
C PRO A 32 16.43 11.78 2.41
N ALA A 33 15.77 12.39 3.40
CA ALA A 33 15.12 11.66 4.49
C ALA A 33 14.03 10.69 4.01
N SER A 34 13.29 11.05 2.96
CA SER A 34 12.30 10.17 2.34
C SER A 34 12.91 9.11 1.42
N GLN A 35 14.15 9.28 0.97
CA GLN A 35 14.84 8.30 0.14
C GLN A 35 15.62 7.29 0.98
N SER A 36 16.02 7.64 2.20
CA SER A 36 16.72 6.76 3.14
C SER A 36 15.79 5.76 3.83
N ARG A 37 15.06 4.97 3.05
CA ARG A 37 14.19 3.89 3.55
C ARG A 37 14.37 2.62 2.74
N GLU A 38 14.20 1.47 3.38
CA GLU A 38 14.19 0.16 2.72
C GLU A 38 12.96 -0.66 3.11
N LEU A 39 12.67 -1.70 2.33
CA LEU A 39 11.68 -2.71 2.67
C LEU A 39 12.39 -3.97 3.17
N VAL A 40 12.03 -4.40 4.37
CA VAL A 40 12.49 -5.64 4.98
C VAL A 40 11.34 -6.63 5.01
N VAL A 41 11.52 -7.76 4.32
CA VAL A 41 10.53 -8.84 4.27
C VAL A 41 10.83 -9.83 5.39
N ARG A 42 9.81 -10.09 6.22
CA ARG A 42 9.79 -11.13 7.24
C ARG A 42 8.76 -12.19 6.84
N GLU A 43 8.67 -13.26 7.62
CA GLU A 43 7.75 -14.37 7.34
C GLU A 43 6.28 -13.90 7.17
N ARG A 44 5.82 -12.98 8.03
CA ARG A 44 4.43 -12.50 8.04
C ARG A 44 4.28 -10.99 8.06
N GLU A 45 5.38 -10.27 7.91
CA GLU A 45 5.40 -8.81 7.90
C GLU A 45 6.27 -8.29 6.76
N VAL A 46 5.87 -7.16 6.18
CA VAL A 46 6.77 -6.30 5.40
C VAL A 46 6.95 -5.03 6.19
N VAL A 47 8.20 -4.66 6.50
CA VAL A 47 8.54 -3.50 7.33
C VAL A 47 9.23 -2.46 6.46
N VAL A 48 8.79 -1.21 6.55
CA VAL A 48 9.55 -0.06 6.06
C VAL A 48 10.49 0.37 7.17
N GLN A 49 11.79 0.47 6.88
CA GLN A 49 12.83 0.84 7.83
C GLN A 49 13.60 2.07 7.34
N ASP A 50 13.80 3.05 8.24
CA ASP A 50 14.75 4.15 8.03
C ASP A 50 16.19 3.63 8.13
N VAL A 51 17.01 3.98 7.13
CA VAL A 51 18.43 3.57 7.04
C VAL A 51 19.39 4.76 7.12
N SER A 52 18.89 5.97 7.39
CA SER A 52 19.73 7.18 7.53
C SER A 52 20.53 7.25 8.83
N GLY A 53 20.22 6.40 9.81
CA GLY A 53 20.76 6.50 11.17
C GLY A 53 20.17 7.64 12.00
N ALA A 54 19.16 8.35 11.48
CA ALA A 54 18.39 9.33 12.24
C ALA A 54 17.54 8.65 13.33
N ALA A 55 16.98 9.46 14.23
CA ALA A 55 15.98 8.97 15.17
C ALA A 55 14.78 8.37 14.41
N THR A 56 14.35 7.19 14.85
CA THR A 56 13.18 6.51 14.30
C THR A 56 11.93 7.39 14.44
N ASP A 57 11.15 7.51 13.38
CA ASP A 57 9.82 8.11 13.40
C ASP A 57 8.80 7.23 12.68
N ASP A 58 7.54 7.39 13.07
CA ASP A 58 6.41 6.56 12.62
C ASP A 58 6.02 6.80 11.15
N LEU A 59 6.57 7.82 10.48
CA LEU A 59 6.34 8.13 9.07
C LEU A 59 7.38 7.45 8.15
N ARG A 60 8.51 7.02 8.72
CA ARG A 60 9.63 6.40 7.99
C ARG A 60 9.99 5.01 8.50
N HIS A 61 9.47 4.59 9.64
CA HIS A 61 9.58 3.24 10.16
C HIS A 61 8.20 2.71 10.58
N TYR A 62 7.68 1.70 9.87
CA TYR A 62 6.38 1.09 10.19
C TYR A 62 6.22 -0.26 9.50
N VAL A 63 5.26 -1.05 9.98
CA VAL A 63 4.85 -2.28 9.30
C VAL A 63 3.95 -1.93 8.12
N ALA A 64 4.41 -2.18 6.90
CA ALA A 64 3.67 -1.92 5.67
C ALA A 64 2.69 -3.03 5.30
N ALA A 65 2.95 -4.27 5.71
CA ALA A 65 2.01 -5.36 5.52
C ALA A 65 2.10 -6.37 6.66
N THR A 66 0.96 -6.98 7.01
CA THR A 66 0.86 -8.11 7.94
C THR A 66 -0.07 -9.17 7.37
N ARG A 67 0.13 -10.43 7.73
CA ARG A 67 -0.79 -11.51 7.36
C ARG A 67 -1.21 -12.43 8.49
N GLY A 68 -2.45 -12.89 8.36
CA GLY A 68 -2.99 -14.09 8.96
C GLY A 68 -2.77 -15.33 8.10
N ASP A 69 -3.40 -16.42 8.50
CA ASP A 69 -3.38 -17.66 7.71
C ASP A 69 -4.26 -17.51 6.47
N ASP A 70 -5.36 -16.77 6.61
CA ASP A 70 -6.41 -16.56 5.63
C ASP A 70 -6.69 -15.07 5.35
N TRP A 71 -5.84 -14.15 5.80
CA TRP A 71 -6.04 -12.71 5.56
C TRP A 71 -4.73 -11.94 5.40
N VAL A 72 -4.80 -10.78 4.75
CA VAL A 72 -3.69 -9.82 4.65
C VAL A 72 -4.19 -8.40 4.87
N ILE A 73 -3.37 -7.55 5.50
CA ILE A 73 -3.56 -6.10 5.58
C ILE A 73 -2.27 -5.42 5.12
N VAL A 74 -2.39 -4.47 4.21
CA VAL A 74 -1.29 -3.66 3.65
C VAL A 74 -1.64 -2.17 3.77
N GLY A 75 -0.66 -1.32 4.07
CA GLY A 75 -0.85 0.12 4.21
C GLY A 75 0.46 0.88 4.34
N ASN A 76 0.37 2.20 4.41
CA ASN A 76 1.55 3.07 4.34
C ASN A 76 2.00 3.69 5.68
N GLY A 77 1.61 3.11 6.81
CA GLY A 77 1.91 3.68 8.12
C GLY A 77 1.54 2.74 9.28
N THR A 78 1.62 3.26 10.50
CA THR A 78 1.37 2.52 11.75
C THR A 78 -0.03 1.92 11.84
N GLN A 79 -1.00 2.42 11.05
CA GLN A 79 -2.37 1.90 11.04
C GLN A 79 -2.44 0.40 10.74
N VAL A 80 -1.47 -0.17 10.02
CA VAL A 80 -1.45 -1.61 9.74
C VAL A 80 -1.35 -2.40 11.05
N GLY A 81 -0.48 -1.98 11.97
CA GLY A 81 -0.34 -2.61 13.29
C GLY A 81 -1.59 -2.41 14.16
N GLU A 82 -2.14 -1.19 14.16
CA GLU A 82 -3.38 -0.85 14.89
C GLU A 82 -4.56 -1.71 14.42
N LEU A 83 -4.76 -1.83 13.10
CA LEU A 83 -5.83 -2.64 12.50
C LEU A 83 -5.62 -4.14 12.75
N THR A 84 -4.38 -4.62 12.66
CA THR A 84 -4.06 -6.03 12.95
C THR A 84 -4.33 -6.40 14.39
N ALA A 85 -3.98 -5.53 15.35
CA ALA A 85 -4.28 -5.76 16.76
C ALA A 85 -5.80 -5.74 17.04
N ALA A 86 -6.55 -4.86 16.38
CA ALA A 86 -8.00 -4.73 16.56
C ALA A 86 -8.79 -5.85 15.86
N ARG A 87 -8.19 -6.59 14.92
CA ARG A 87 -8.88 -7.54 14.03
C ARG A 87 -9.70 -8.60 14.76
N ALA A 88 -9.21 -9.10 15.90
CA ALA A 88 -9.93 -10.10 16.69
C ALA A 88 -11.28 -9.61 17.22
N GLN A 89 -11.42 -8.30 17.43
CA GLN A 89 -12.66 -7.66 17.90
C GLN A 89 -13.47 -7.04 16.75
N GLN A 90 -12.78 -6.58 15.70
CA GLN A 90 -13.37 -6.01 14.50
C GLN A 90 -12.78 -6.63 13.23
N PRO A 91 -13.35 -7.73 12.74
CA PRO A 91 -12.85 -8.39 11.52
C PRO A 91 -13.24 -7.66 10.23
N ASP A 92 -14.22 -6.76 10.26
CA ASP A 92 -14.59 -5.92 9.12
C ASP A 92 -13.58 -4.77 8.98
N LEU A 93 -12.68 -4.90 8.00
CA LEU A 93 -11.63 -3.91 7.73
C LEU A 93 -12.21 -2.56 7.32
N GLN A 94 -13.29 -2.54 6.53
CA GLN A 94 -13.90 -1.29 6.06
C GLN A 94 -14.49 -0.51 7.23
N LEU A 95 -15.09 -1.22 8.20
CA LEU A 95 -15.58 -0.61 9.43
C LEU A 95 -14.44 -0.15 10.35
N ALA A 96 -13.38 -0.95 10.50
CA ALA A 96 -12.21 -0.60 11.31
C ALA A 96 -11.51 0.67 10.79
N MET A 97 -11.40 0.82 9.47
CA MET A 97 -10.77 1.98 8.83
C MET A 97 -11.46 3.32 9.16
N ARG A 98 -12.73 3.33 9.58
CA ARG A 98 -13.46 4.56 9.93
C ARG A 98 -12.90 5.29 11.15
N GLN A 99 -12.12 4.60 11.98
CA GLN A 99 -11.46 5.20 13.15
C GLN A 99 -10.14 5.90 12.79
N LEU A 100 -9.63 5.67 11.57
CA LEU A 100 -8.38 6.25 11.12
C LEU A 100 -8.56 7.71 10.71
N THR A 101 -7.47 8.46 10.82
CA THR A 101 -7.32 9.80 10.25
C THR A 101 -6.07 9.87 9.37
N TYR A 102 -5.92 10.95 8.60
CA TYR A 102 -4.72 11.21 7.80
C TYR A 102 -3.47 11.40 8.68
N GLU A 103 -2.27 11.37 8.10
CA GLU A 103 -1.02 11.56 8.83
C GLU A 103 -0.93 12.96 9.47
N PRO A 104 -0.35 13.11 10.68
CA PRO A 104 -0.25 14.38 11.37
C PRO A 104 0.91 15.26 10.81
N ASP A 105 0.95 15.47 9.49
CA ASP A 105 2.03 16.15 8.76
C ASP A 105 1.53 17.43 8.01
N PRO A 106 0.97 18.43 8.71
CA PRO A 106 0.54 19.66 8.07
C PRO A 106 1.73 20.39 7.41
N PRO A 107 1.54 21.03 6.24
CA PRO A 107 0.24 21.24 5.58
C PRO A 107 -0.21 20.09 4.66
N ILE A 108 0.59 19.03 4.50
CA ILE A 108 0.34 17.99 3.49
C ILE A 108 -0.85 17.09 3.86
N ARG A 109 -0.96 16.67 5.14
CA ARG A 109 -2.05 15.81 5.64
C ARG A 109 -2.15 14.53 4.81
N THR A 110 -1.05 13.80 4.75
CA THR A 110 -0.91 12.66 3.86
C THR A 110 -1.96 11.59 4.13
N PRO A 111 -2.70 11.11 3.11
CA PRO A 111 -3.66 10.03 3.30
C PRO A 111 -3.00 8.76 3.88
N ARG A 112 -3.66 8.15 4.86
CA ARG A 112 -3.36 6.77 5.26
C ARG A 112 -4.10 5.83 4.33
N ILE A 113 -3.42 5.28 3.33
CA ILE A 113 -3.94 4.26 2.41
C ILE A 113 -3.83 2.87 3.03
N THR A 114 -4.86 2.05 2.83
CA THR A 114 -4.95 0.70 3.37
C THR A 114 -5.70 -0.21 2.40
N ALA A 115 -5.26 -1.45 2.29
CA ALA A 115 -6.05 -2.53 1.70
C ALA A 115 -5.95 -3.81 2.52
N GLY A 116 -6.90 -4.71 2.30
CA GLY A 116 -6.85 -6.06 2.83
C GLY A 116 -7.84 -6.97 2.12
N ALA A 117 -7.68 -8.26 2.34
CA ALA A 117 -8.50 -9.31 1.74
C ALA A 117 -8.51 -10.55 2.61
N THR A 118 -9.56 -11.35 2.43
CA THR A 118 -9.58 -12.77 2.81
C THR A 118 -8.96 -13.59 1.67
N ILE A 119 -8.13 -14.56 2.02
CA ILE A 119 -7.36 -15.40 1.11
C ILE A 119 -7.84 -16.84 1.26
N THR A 120 -8.25 -17.47 0.15
CA THR A 120 -8.63 -18.89 0.13
C THR A 120 -8.03 -19.57 -1.09
N GLY A 121 -6.86 -20.20 -0.91
CA GLY A 121 -6.06 -20.68 -2.03
C GLY A 121 -5.71 -19.54 -2.98
N ALA A 122 -6.05 -19.67 -4.25
CA ALA A 122 -5.83 -18.63 -5.27
C ALA A 122 -6.90 -17.51 -5.27
N GLU A 123 -7.94 -17.61 -4.44
CA GLU A 123 -9.05 -16.64 -4.42
C GLU A 123 -8.81 -15.52 -3.41
N LEU A 124 -9.19 -14.31 -3.81
CA LEU A 124 -9.31 -13.14 -2.93
C LEU A 124 -10.78 -12.76 -2.82
N THR A 125 -11.29 -12.75 -1.58
CA THR A 125 -12.64 -12.29 -1.24
C THR A 125 -12.59 -11.18 -0.20
N ASP A 126 -13.71 -10.49 -0.02
CA ASP A 126 -13.84 -9.38 0.94
C ASP A 126 -12.70 -8.35 0.80
N VAL A 127 -12.38 -8.04 -0.45
CA VAL A 127 -11.25 -7.17 -0.78
C VAL A 127 -11.69 -5.73 -0.55
N VAL A 128 -11.01 -5.07 0.38
CA VAL A 128 -11.21 -3.65 0.69
C VAL A 128 -9.94 -2.90 0.34
N ILE A 129 -10.08 -1.75 -0.31
CA ILE A 129 -9.04 -0.75 -0.43
C ILE A 129 -9.63 0.63 -0.16
N GLY A 130 -8.86 1.51 0.46
CA GLY A 130 -9.31 2.88 0.69
C GLY A 130 -8.27 3.72 1.39
N SER A 131 -8.71 4.84 1.92
CA SER A 131 -7.87 5.69 2.74
C SER A 131 -8.63 6.41 3.85
N ALA A 132 -7.91 6.92 4.84
CA ALA A 132 -8.33 8.08 5.60
C ALA A 132 -7.59 9.30 5.06
N ARG A 133 -8.32 10.27 4.49
CA ARG A 133 -7.75 11.47 3.88
C ARG A 133 -8.46 12.73 4.37
N ALA A 134 -7.76 13.86 4.31
CA ALA A 134 -8.36 15.17 4.53
C ALA A 134 -9.45 15.44 3.48
N TYR A 135 -10.55 16.07 3.90
CA TYR A 135 -11.59 16.50 2.98
C TYR A 135 -11.15 17.75 2.20
N ASP A 136 -11.24 17.69 0.88
CA ASP A 136 -10.70 18.74 -0.02
C ASP A 136 -11.27 20.13 0.28
N GLY A 137 -12.55 20.23 0.68
CA GLY A 137 -13.20 21.50 1.01
C GLY A 137 -13.02 21.98 2.45
N THR A 138 -12.64 21.10 3.37
CA THR A 138 -12.52 21.41 4.81
C THR A 138 -11.49 20.46 5.42
N PRO A 139 -10.17 20.76 5.28
CA PRO A 139 -9.11 19.77 5.48
C PRO A 139 -9.03 19.17 6.88
N ASP A 140 -9.64 19.78 7.90
CA ASP A 140 -9.75 19.29 9.28
C ASP A 140 -10.79 18.17 9.45
N LEU A 141 -11.63 17.96 8.45
CA LEU A 141 -12.49 16.79 8.36
C LEU A 141 -11.76 15.63 7.68
N THR A 142 -11.99 14.43 8.18
CA THR A 142 -11.52 13.19 7.57
C THR A 142 -12.64 12.54 6.77
N VAL A 143 -12.32 12.07 5.57
CA VAL A 143 -13.20 11.24 4.73
C VAL A 143 -12.53 9.93 4.38
N HIS A 144 -13.35 8.89 4.16
CA HIS A 144 -12.90 7.53 3.91
C HIS A 144 -13.38 7.00 2.55
N PRO A 145 -12.81 7.46 1.42
CA PRO A 145 -13.09 6.83 0.14
C PRO A 145 -12.59 5.39 0.16
N SER A 146 -13.44 4.45 -0.27
CA SER A 146 -13.13 3.03 -0.28
C SER A 146 -13.82 2.32 -1.45
N LEU A 147 -13.18 1.29 -1.98
CA LEU A 147 -13.81 0.28 -2.83
C LEU A 147 -13.87 -1.04 -2.06
N TYR A 148 -15.02 -1.71 -2.15
CA TYR A 148 -15.22 -3.07 -1.70
C TYR A 148 -15.48 -3.94 -2.92
N ALA A 149 -14.77 -5.06 -3.03
CA ALA A 149 -15.03 -6.09 -4.00
C ALA A 149 -15.22 -7.42 -3.27
N ALA A 150 -16.40 -8.03 -3.44
CA ALA A 150 -16.67 -9.35 -2.89
C ALA A 150 -15.68 -10.42 -3.39
N ARG A 151 -15.18 -10.24 -4.63
CA ARG A 151 -14.15 -11.09 -5.25
C ARG A 151 -13.39 -10.31 -6.32
N ILE A 152 -12.12 -10.67 -6.55
CA ILE A 152 -11.30 -10.14 -7.65
C ILE A 152 -11.14 -11.19 -8.74
N ALA A 153 -11.37 -10.80 -10.00
CA ALA A 153 -11.13 -11.63 -11.17
C ALA A 153 -9.63 -11.69 -11.52
N PRO A 154 -9.15 -12.79 -12.14
CA PRO A 154 -7.83 -12.80 -12.77
C PRO A 154 -7.63 -11.60 -13.72
N GLY A 155 -6.41 -11.07 -13.75
CA GLY A 155 -6.03 -9.90 -14.54
C GLY A 155 -6.60 -8.58 -14.04
N SER A 156 -6.97 -8.49 -12.75
CA SER A 156 -7.54 -7.28 -12.14
C SER A 156 -6.97 -7.02 -10.76
N ALA A 157 -6.82 -5.75 -10.40
CA ALA A 157 -6.44 -5.33 -9.05
C ALA A 157 -7.14 -4.03 -8.66
N LEU A 158 -7.24 -3.79 -7.36
CA LEU A 158 -7.60 -2.49 -6.81
C LEU A 158 -6.32 -1.77 -6.38
N THR A 159 -6.23 -0.47 -6.63
CA THR A 159 -5.03 0.32 -6.31
C THR A 159 -5.36 1.72 -5.78
N THR A 160 -4.45 2.31 -5.02
CA THR A 160 -4.47 3.72 -4.64
C THR A 160 -3.06 4.20 -4.37
N THR A 161 -2.85 5.51 -4.51
CA THR A 161 -1.61 6.21 -4.11
C THR A 161 -1.91 7.28 -3.06
N THR A 162 -0.89 7.69 -2.31
CA THR A 162 -1.03 8.82 -1.38
C THR A 162 -1.13 10.15 -2.12
N TYR A 163 -0.48 10.29 -3.27
CA TYR A 163 -0.42 11.52 -4.06
C TYR A 163 -0.71 11.31 -5.55
N ALA A 164 -1.14 12.38 -6.23
CA ALA A 164 -1.39 12.43 -7.67
C ALA A 164 -0.69 13.61 -8.39
N GLY A 165 0.15 14.36 -7.67
CA GLY A 165 0.81 15.57 -8.17
C GLY A 165 2.28 15.39 -8.57
N THR A 166 3.04 16.48 -8.48
CA THR A 166 4.46 16.57 -8.81
C THR A 166 5.32 16.62 -7.55
N THR A 167 6.65 16.64 -7.70
CA THR A 167 7.53 16.85 -6.54
C THR A 167 7.47 18.28 -5.99
N GLN A 168 7.06 19.24 -6.81
CA GLN A 168 6.91 20.65 -6.44
C GLN A 168 5.52 20.93 -5.84
N GLU A 169 4.48 20.44 -6.51
CA GLU A 169 3.08 20.57 -6.12
C GLU A 169 2.54 19.21 -5.69
N VAL A 170 2.65 18.92 -4.39
CA VAL A 170 2.13 17.67 -3.83
C VAL A 170 0.63 17.79 -3.67
N ILE A 171 -0.10 17.02 -4.47
CA ILE A 171 -1.55 16.90 -4.42
C ILE A 171 -1.91 15.58 -3.76
N THR A 172 -2.67 15.61 -2.67
CA THR A 172 -3.12 14.39 -1.98
C THR A 172 -4.14 13.63 -2.82
N ASN A 173 -4.01 12.31 -2.82
CA ASN A 173 -4.93 11.38 -3.46
C ASN A 173 -5.62 10.52 -2.39
N GLY A 174 -5.39 9.21 -2.35
CA GLY A 174 -6.09 8.28 -1.47
C GLY A 174 -7.44 7.80 -2.03
N ARG A 175 -7.74 8.04 -3.31
CA ARG A 175 -8.94 7.55 -3.96
C ARG A 175 -8.64 6.23 -4.67
N PRO A 176 -9.28 5.12 -4.27
CA PRO A 176 -9.05 3.82 -4.88
C PRO A 176 -9.66 3.69 -6.28
N GLU A 177 -9.00 2.90 -7.12
CA GLU A 177 -9.36 2.64 -8.51
C GLU A 177 -9.21 1.15 -8.84
N VAL A 178 -9.89 0.69 -9.90
CA VAL A 178 -9.72 -0.65 -10.48
C VAL A 178 -8.75 -0.55 -11.64
N ILE A 179 -7.80 -1.48 -11.73
CA ILE A 179 -6.84 -1.57 -12.83
C ILE A 179 -6.82 -2.98 -13.43
N THR A 180 -6.53 -3.02 -14.74
CA THR A 180 -6.17 -4.26 -15.44
C THR A 180 -4.73 -4.62 -15.11
N VAL A 181 -4.48 -5.90 -14.86
CA VAL A 181 -3.15 -6.48 -14.66
C VAL A 181 -2.89 -7.41 -15.83
N GLU A 182 -1.95 -7.06 -16.70
CA GLU A 182 -1.61 -7.83 -17.91
C GLU A 182 -0.31 -8.65 -17.75
N SER A 183 0.36 -8.50 -16.61
CA SER A 183 1.61 -9.18 -16.29
C SER A 183 1.37 -10.32 -15.32
N SER A 184 2.23 -11.35 -15.35
CA SER A 184 2.32 -12.32 -14.27
C SER A 184 2.87 -11.66 -13.00
N TRP A 185 2.59 -12.24 -11.84
CA TRP A 185 2.98 -11.74 -10.53
C TRP A 185 4.48 -11.43 -10.44
N SER A 186 5.32 -12.31 -10.99
CA SER A 186 6.78 -12.18 -10.96
C SER A 186 7.30 -10.96 -11.73
N ALA A 187 6.51 -10.42 -12.68
CA ALA A 187 6.85 -9.23 -13.45
C ALA A 187 6.23 -7.94 -12.90
N ILE A 188 5.33 -8.01 -11.91
CA ILE A 188 4.61 -6.83 -11.39
C ILE A 188 5.58 -5.83 -10.74
N ALA A 189 6.52 -6.32 -9.91
CA ALA A 189 7.48 -5.44 -9.25
C ALA A 189 8.37 -4.72 -10.27
N ASP A 190 8.80 -5.40 -11.33
CA ASP A 190 9.60 -4.83 -12.42
C ASP A 190 8.80 -3.76 -13.19
N ALA A 191 7.56 -4.05 -13.56
CA ALA A 191 6.69 -3.12 -14.27
C ALA A 191 6.40 -1.87 -13.43
N LEU A 192 6.10 -2.05 -12.13
CA LEU A 192 5.94 -0.95 -11.18
C LEU A 192 7.22 -0.12 -11.10
N TRP A 193 8.37 -0.76 -10.87
CA TRP A 193 9.65 -0.08 -10.77
C TRP A 193 9.94 0.76 -12.00
N GLN A 194 9.76 0.20 -13.20
CA GLN A 194 9.97 0.90 -14.47
C GLN A 194 9.00 2.09 -14.66
N SER A 195 7.77 2.01 -14.14
CA SER A 195 6.79 3.09 -14.21
C SER A 195 7.12 4.29 -13.30
N LEU A 196 7.90 4.10 -12.25
CA LEU A 196 8.28 5.16 -11.32
C LEU A 196 9.46 5.98 -11.87
N ARG A 197 9.51 7.29 -11.57
CA ARG A 197 10.64 8.14 -11.96
C ARG A 197 11.94 7.71 -11.26
N PRO A 198 13.03 7.42 -12.00
CA PRO A 198 14.26 6.87 -11.44
C PRO A 198 14.80 7.61 -10.21
N GLU A 199 14.80 8.94 -10.25
CA GLU A 199 15.31 9.80 -9.19
C GLU A 199 14.47 9.76 -7.90
N LEU A 200 13.21 9.35 -7.99
CA LEU A 200 12.27 9.27 -6.86
C LEU A 200 12.13 7.86 -6.29
N ARG A 201 12.62 6.83 -6.99
CA ARG A 201 12.49 5.44 -6.55
C ARG A 201 13.15 5.22 -5.20
N VAL A 202 12.48 4.46 -4.35
CA VAL A 202 13.02 3.99 -3.06
C VAL A 202 12.91 2.48 -2.99
N ALA A 203 11.69 1.94 -3.05
CA ALA A 203 11.47 0.51 -3.14
C ALA A 203 10.13 0.18 -3.83
N ALA A 204 10.06 -0.99 -4.45
CA ALA A 204 8.83 -1.58 -4.98
C ALA A 204 8.85 -3.09 -4.76
N ILE A 205 7.75 -3.63 -4.24
CA ILE A 205 7.62 -5.04 -3.88
C ILE A 205 6.32 -5.61 -4.45
N ALA A 206 6.35 -6.87 -4.90
CA ALA A 206 5.17 -7.67 -5.19
C ALA A 206 5.28 -8.99 -4.41
N VAL A 207 4.21 -9.36 -3.72
CA VAL A 207 4.18 -10.52 -2.80
C VAL A 207 3.01 -11.42 -3.17
N ARG A 208 3.30 -12.71 -3.30
CA ARG A 208 2.31 -13.75 -3.62
C ARG A 208 1.56 -14.18 -2.36
N LEU A 209 0.25 -14.38 -2.46
CA LEU A 209 -0.64 -14.54 -1.29
C LEU A 209 -1.18 -15.96 -1.06
N ASP A 210 -1.18 -16.83 -2.07
CA ASP A 210 -1.63 -18.23 -1.99
C ASP A 210 -0.60 -19.18 -1.35
N VAL A 211 0.44 -18.62 -0.74
CA VAL A 211 1.44 -19.31 0.10
C VAL A 211 1.31 -18.83 1.56
N PRO A 212 1.74 -19.58 2.59
CA PRO A 212 1.45 -19.25 4.00
C PRO A 212 2.31 -18.12 4.60
N ALA A 213 3.33 -17.63 3.87
CA ALA A 213 4.29 -16.63 4.31
C ALA A 213 4.66 -15.69 3.16
N PHE A 214 5.27 -14.55 3.44
CA PHE A 214 5.76 -13.60 2.42
C PHE A 214 7.09 -14.04 1.77
N THR A 215 7.36 -15.36 1.72
CA THR A 215 8.59 -15.94 1.16
C THR A 215 8.68 -15.81 -0.35
N GLU A 216 7.53 -15.80 -1.04
CA GLU A 216 7.43 -15.60 -2.48
C GLU A 216 7.23 -14.11 -2.75
N THR A 217 8.34 -13.42 -3.00
CA THR A 217 8.42 -11.96 -3.15
C THR A 217 9.40 -11.56 -4.24
N VAL A 218 9.04 -10.55 -5.04
CA VAL A 218 9.98 -9.79 -5.90
C VAL A 218 10.13 -8.39 -5.33
N LEU A 219 11.37 -7.96 -5.06
CA LEU A 219 11.68 -6.68 -4.43
C LEU A 219 12.76 -5.92 -5.23
N HIS A 220 12.46 -4.67 -5.56
CA HIS A 220 13.42 -3.68 -6.01
C HIS A 220 13.69 -2.66 -4.91
N THR A 221 14.96 -2.34 -4.70
CA THR A 221 15.40 -1.29 -3.79
C THR A 221 16.37 -0.37 -4.51
N ARG A 222 16.31 0.91 -4.19
CA ARG A 222 17.27 1.90 -4.69
C ARG A 222 18.67 1.52 -4.19
N THR A 223 19.61 1.38 -5.13
CA THR A 223 21.05 1.23 -4.87
C THR A 223 21.71 2.56 -4.60
#